data_AF-A0A4Q5Z0V5-F1
#
_entry.id   AF-A0A4Q5Z0V5-F1
#
_cell.length_a   1.000
_cell.length_b   1.000
_cell.length_c   1.000
_cell.angle_alpha   90.00
_cell.angle_beta   90.00
_cell.angle_gamma   90.00
#
_symmetry.space_group_name_H-M   'P 1'
#
loop_
_entity.id
_entity.type
_entity.pdbx_description
1 polymer ?
#
loop_
_entity_poly.entity_id
_entity_poly.type
_entity_poly.pdbx_seq_one_letter_code
_entity_poly.pdbx_strand_id
1 'polypeptide(L)'
;MKMEELYSIYLANPSIQTDTRKLQKGDLYFALKGPNFNGNSFAQKALDSGAAYAIIDEAEFSIEGKTILVNDVLQALQQLALHHRKQFSIPFLAITGSNGKTTTKELIHAVLSSTFKTYTTEGNLNNHIGVPLTILKIKKDAEMAIIEMGANHQKEVASYCVIALPTHGLISNVGK
;
A
#
# COMPACT_ATOMS: atom_id res chain seq x y z
N MET A 1 -2.28 -18.15 7.95
CA MET A 1 -3.31 -17.84 6.92
C MET A 1 -2.66 -17.88 5.54
N LYS A 2 -3.34 -18.41 4.52
CA LYS A 2 -2.83 -18.37 3.13
C LYS A 2 -3.12 -16.99 2.51
N MET A 3 -2.28 -16.52 1.59
CA MET A 3 -2.48 -15.20 0.95
C MET A 3 -3.84 -15.07 0.25
N GLU A 4 -4.36 -16.14 -0.35
CA GLU A 4 -5.69 -16.15 -1.00
C GLU A 4 -6.85 -15.85 -0.02
N GLU A 5 -6.73 -16.30 1.22
CA GLU A 5 -7.73 -16.05 2.27
C GLU A 5 -7.72 -14.57 2.66
N LEU A 6 -6.52 -14.00 2.89
CA LEU A 6 -6.36 -12.57 3.18
C LEU A 6 -6.83 -11.71 2.01
N TYR A 7 -6.55 -12.13 0.77
CA TYR A 7 -7.00 -11.43 -0.42
C TYR A 7 -8.53 -11.44 -0.57
N SER A 8 -9.18 -12.56 -0.24
CA SER A 8 -10.65 -12.66 -0.22
C SER A 8 -11.26 -11.71 0.81
N ILE A 9 -10.66 -11.61 2.01
CA ILE A 9 -11.08 -10.68 3.06
C ILE A 9 -10.90 -9.22 2.60
N TYR A 10 -9.79 -8.91 1.93
CA TYR A 10 -9.54 -7.60 1.33
C TYR A 10 -10.56 -7.27 0.23
N LEU A 11 -10.93 -8.19 -0.64
CA LEU A 11 -11.95 -7.92 -1.66
C LEU A 11 -13.32 -7.63 -1.05
N ALA A 12 -13.65 -8.25 0.09
CA ALA A 12 -14.87 -7.96 0.85
C ALA A 12 -14.79 -6.62 1.61
N ASN A 13 -13.58 -6.16 1.94
CA ASN A 13 -13.31 -4.95 2.72
C ASN A 13 -12.15 -4.15 2.07
N PRO A 14 -12.35 -3.55 0.87
CA PRO A 14 -11.28 -3.04 0.02
C PRO A 14 -10.78 -1.64 0.46
N SER A 15 -10.65 -1.46 1.76
CA SER A 15 -10.13 -0.24 2.38
C SER A 15 -9.17 -0.64 3.49
N ILE A 16 -7.97 -0.05 3.46
CA ILE A 16 -6.88 -0.39 4.38
C ILE A 16 -6.46 0.87 5.12
N GLN A 17 -6.29 0.75 6.44
CA GLN A 17 -5.73 1.77 7.30
C GLN A 17 -4.61 1.21 8.16
N THR A 18 -3.60 2.03 8.43
CA THR A 18 -2.51 1.70 9.35
C THR A 18 -2.50 2.63 10.56
N ASP A 19 -3.40 3.61 10.60
CA ASP A 19 -3.53 4.62 11.64
C ASP A 19 -4.95 4.61 12.19
N THR A 20 -5.10 4.28 13.47
CA THR A 20 -6.42 4.17 14.10
C THR A 20 -7.20 5.48 14.14
N ARG A 21 -6.52 6.63 14.00
CA ARG A 21 -7.16 7.96 13.97
C ARG A 21 -7.92 8.22 12.66
N LYS A 22 -7.65 7.45 11.61
CA LYS A 22 -8.24 7.60 10.28
C LYS A 22 -9.19 6.46 9.92
N LEU A 23 -9.43 5.53 10.85
CA LEU A 23 -10.28 4.37 10.62
C LEU A 23 -11.70 4.79 10.31
N GLN A 24 -12.27 4.08 9.34
CA GLN A 24 -13.66 4.10 8.97
C GLN A 24 -14.25 2.69 9.10
N LYS A 25 -15.58 2.64 9.20
CA LYS A 25 -16.30 1.38 9.29
C LYS A 25 -16.01 0.51 8.07
N GLY A 26 -15.54 -0.72 8.30
CA GLY A 26 -15.21 -1.68 7.25
C GLY A 26 -13.75 -1.67 6.82
N ASP A 27 -12.90 -0.81 7.39
CA ASP A 27 -11.47 -0.84 7.09
C ASP A 27 -10.79 -2.10 7.62
N LEU A 28 -9.77 -2.57 6.91
CA LEU A 28 -8.78 -3.51 7.44
C LEU A 28 -7.65 -2.72 8.12
N TYR A 29 -7.45 -2.95 9.41
CA TYR A 29 -6.37 -2.32 10.16
C TYR A 29 -5.10 -3.16 10.08
N PHE A 30 -4.01 -2.60 9.55
CA PHE A 30 -2.69 -3.24 9.57
C PHE A 30 -1.86 -2.64 10.70
N ALA A 31 -1.60 -3.45 11.74
CA ALA A 31 -0.91 -3.09 12.95
C ALA A 31 0.62 -2.99 12.77
N LEU A 32 1.07 -2.02 11.97
CA LEU A 32 2.49 -1.83 11.68
C LEU A 32 3.30 -1.42 12.92
N LYS A 33 4.57 -1.86 12.95
CA LYS A 33 5.55 -1.50 13.99
C LYS A 33 6.58 -0.52 13.44
N GLY A 34 6.97 0.43 14.27
CA GLY A 34 8.06 1.36 14.03
C GLY A 34 8.99 1.44 15.24
N PRO A 35 10.08 2.22 15.18
CA PRO A 35 11.09 2.26 16.24
C PRO A 35 10.54 2.63 17.63
N ASN A 36 9.50 3.47 17.66
CA ASN A 36 8.90 4.00 18.89
C ASN A 36 7.39 3.66 19.00
N PHE A 37 6.90 2.72 18.19
CA PHE A 37 5.47 2.47 18.09
C PHE A 37 5.18 1.01 17.75
N ASN A 38 4.22 0.41 18.46
CA ASN A 38 3.73 -0.93 18.17
C ASN A 38 2.21 -0.87 17.90
N GLY A 39 1.83 -1.03 16.62
CA GLY A 39 0.45 -1.00 16.19
C GLY A 39 -0.41 -2.10 16.79
N ASN A 40 0.17 -3.23 17.21
CA ASN A 40 -0.58 -4.36 17.76
C ASN A 40 -1.35 -3.96 19.02
N SER A 41 -0.78 -3.06 19.83
CA SER A 41 -1.43 -2.51 21.04
C SER A 41 -2.70 -1.70 20.76
N PHE A 42 -2.94 -1.32 19.50
CA PHE A 42 -4.14 -0.60 19.08
C PHE A 42 -5.17 -1.50 18.39
N ALA A 43 -4.97 -2.82 18.34
CA ALA A 43 -5.89 -3.75 17.66
C ALA A 43 -7.33 -3.66 18.20
N GLN A 44 -7.51 -3.68 19.53
CA GLN A 44 -8.83 -3.53 20.14
C GLN A 44 -9.46 -2.19 19.76
N LYS A 45 -8.71 -1.09 19.90
CA LYS A 45 -9.18 0.25 19.55
C LYS A 45 -9.58 0.34 18.07
N ALA A 46 -8.84 -0.32 17.17
CA ALA A 46 -9.15 -0.34 15.76
C ALA A 46 -10.50 -0.99 15.48
N LEU A 47 -10.75 -2.14 16.10
CA LEU A 47 -12.02 -2.88 16.00
C LEU A 47 -13.18 -2.07 16.60
N ASP A 48 -12.99 -1.45 17.76
CA ASP A 48 -13.98 -0.58 18.39
C ASP A 48 -14.31 0.65 17.51
N SER A 49 -13.34 1.11 16.72
CA SER A 49 -13.49 2.19 15.73
C SER A 49 -14.12 1.74 14.41
N GLY A 50 -14.52 0.46 14.31
CA GLY A 50 -15.25 -0.08 13.17
C GLY A 50 -14.41 -0.83 12.14
N ALA A 51 -13.14 -1.11 12.41
CA ALA A 51 -12.35 -1.99 11.54
C ALA A 51 -13.02 -3.38 11.43
N ALA A 52 -13.08 -3.93 10.23
CA ALA A 52 -13.63 -5.26 10.00
C ALA A 52 -12.74 -6.35 10.62
N TYR A 53 -11.42 -6.21 10.40
CA TYR A 53 -10.39 -7.06 10.99
C TYR A 53 -9.14 -6.23 11.31
N ALA A 54 -8.38 -6.70 12.29
CA ALA A 54 -7.03 -6.21 12.58
C ALA A 54 -5.99 -7.28 12.22
N ILE A 55 -5.06 -6.95 11.33
CA ILE A 55 -3.93 -7.78 10.94
C ILE A 55 -2.78 -7.47 11.91
N ILE A 56 -2.36 -8.47 12.67
CA ILE A 56 -1.41 -8.36 13.78
C ILE A 56 -0.28 -9.40 13.63
N ASP A 57 0.86 -9.17 14.26
CA ASP A 57 1.98 -10.12 14.31
C ASP A 57 2.42 -10.50 15.73
N GLU A 58 1.65 -10.12 16.74
CA GLU A 58 1.88 -10.46 18.15
C GLU A 58 0.63 -11.11 18.75
N ALA A 59 0.74 -12.39 19.12
CA ALA A 59 -0.39 -13.22 19.52
C ALA A 59 -1.11 -12.74 20.79
N GLU A 60 -0.41 -12.02 21.67
CA GLU A 60 -0.98 -11.44 22.89
C GLU A 60 -2.07 -10.38 22.62
N PHE A 61 -2.09 -9.79 21.43
CA PHE A 61 -3.12 -8.84 20.99
C PHE A 61 -4.24 -9.50 20.17
N SER A 62 -4.26 -10.83 20.08
CA SER A 62 -5.26 -11.59 19.32
C SER A 62 -6.64 -11.51 19.98
N ILE A 63 -7.65 -11.23 19.16
CA ILE A 63 -9.06 -11.21 19.54
C ILE A 63 -9.78 -12.19 18.62
N GLU A 64 -10.36 -13.24 19.21
CA GLU A 64 -10.96 -14.35 18.49
C GLU A 64 -12.00 -13.86 17.46
N GLY A 65 -11.86 -14.35 16.22
CA GLY A 65 -12.75 -13.99 15.11
C GLY A 65 -12.64 -12.55 14.59
N LYS A 66 -11.73 -11.72 15.14
CA LYS A 66 -11.57 -10.31 14.76
C LYS A 66 -10.15 -9.94 14.34
N THR A 67 -9.16 -10.67 14.81
CA THR A 67 -7.77 -10.48 14.40
C THR A 67 -7.29 -11.55 13.44
N ILE A 68 -6.36 -11.18 12.56
CA ILE A 68 -5.65 -12.08 11.67
C ILE A 68 -4.18 -12.05 12.08
N LEU A 69 -3.73 -13.14 12.72
CA LEU A 69 -2.33 -13.28 13.11
C LEU A 69 -1.48 -13.70 11.90
N VAL A 70 -0.44 -12.92 11.61
CA VAL A 70 0.58 -13.15 10.58
C VAL A 70 1.97 -13.16 11.22
N ASN A 71 2.99 -13.56 10.46
CA ASN A 71 4.37 -13.58 10.97
C ASN A 71 4.98 -12.17 11.05
N ASP A 72 4.65 -11.31 10.08
CA ASP A 72 5.11 -9.93 9.98
C ASP A 72 4.04 -9.11 9.22
N VAL A 73 3.52 -8.06 9.87
CA VAL A 73 2.43 -7.25 9.29
C VAL A 73 2.86 -6.50 8.04
N LEU A 74 4.10 -5.98 8.01
CA LEU A 74 4.62 -5.24 6.87
C LEU A 74 4.79 -6.16 5.66
N GLN A 75 5.36 -7.34 5.86
CA GLN A 75 5.51 -8.34 4.83
C GLN A 75 4.14 -8.79 4.31
N ALA A 76 3.16 -9.01 5.19
CA ALA A 76 1.81 -9.36 4.78
C ALA A 76 1.17 -8.27 3.91
N LEU A 77 1.32 -6.99 4.27
CA LEU A 77 0.85 -5.84 3.49
C LEU A 77 1.50 -5.81 2.09
N GLN A 78 2.82 -5.98 2.02
CA GLN A 78 3.57 -5.98 0.76
C GLN A 78 3.18 -7.15 -0.15
N GLN A 79 3.00 -8.34 0.42
CA GLN A 79 2.59 -9.53 -0.34
C GLN A 79 1.14 -9.42 -0.81
N LEU A 80 0.25 -8.84 0.00
CA LEU A 80 -1.12 -8.53 -0.41
C LEU A 80 -1.14 -7.54 -1.59
N ALA A 81 -0.34 -6.48 -1.52
CA ALA A 81 -0.20 -5.52 -2.62
C ALA A 81 0.35 -6.17 -3.89
N LEU A 82 1.38 -7.01 -3.78
CA LEU A 82 1.93 -7.75 -4.91
C LEU A 82 0.88 -8.69 -5.53
N HIS A 83 0.14 -9.43 -4.70
CA HIS A 83 -0.93 -10.30 -5.17
C HIS A 83 -2.01 -9.50 -5.91
N HIS A 84 -2.42 -8.36 -5.36
CA HIS A 84 -3.38 -7.46 -5.99
C HIS A 84 -2.86 -6.87 -7.31
N ARG A 85 -1.60 -6.41 -7.34
CA ARG A 85 -0.93 -5.92 -8.56
C ARG A 85 -0.97 -6.93 -9.69
N LYS A 86 -0.79 -8.22 -9.40
CA LYS A 86 -0.80 -9.30 -10.40
C LYS A 86 -2.15 -9.53 -11.06
N GLN A 87 -3.23 -8.94 -10.54
CA GLN A 87 -4.56 -9.01 -11.15
C GLN A 87 -4.76 -8.03 -12.31
N PHE A 88 -3.78 -7.17 -12.56
CA PHE A 88 -3.86 -6.12 -13.59
C PHE A 88 -2.89 -6.35 -14.74
N SER A 89 -3.39 -6.16 -15.96
CA SER A 89 -2.60 -6.09 -17.20
C SER A 89 -2.43 -4.67 -17.74
N ILE A 90 -2.87 -3.66 -16.99
CA ILE A 90 -2.80 -2.25 -17.38
C ILE A 90 -1.37 -1.68 -17.23
N PRO A 91 -1.05 -0.56 -17.88
CA PRO A 91 0.21 0.15 -17.66
C PRO A 91 0.37 0.60 -16.20
N PHE A 92 1.48 0.18 -15.59
CA PHE A 92 2.01 0.72 -14.34
C PHE A 92 3.29 1.49 -14.64
N LEU A 93 3.28 2.79 -14.38
CA LEU A 93 4.42 3.70 -14.51
C LEU A 93 5.05 3.95 -13.14
N ALA A 94 6.28 3.50 -12.93
CA ALA A 94 7.07 3.88 -11.76
C ALA A 94 7.81 5.19 -12.01
N ILE A 95 7.75 6.12 -11.06
CA ILE A 95 8.49 7.39 -11.08
C ILE A 95 9.44 7.45 -9.89
N THR A 96 10.72 7.67 -10.16
CA THR A 96 11.74 7.86 -9.12
C THR A 96 12.74 8.96 -9.52
N GLY A 97 13.73 9.23 -8.67
CA GLY A 97 14.76 10.25 -8.88
C GLY A 97 15.10 11.00 -7.59
N SER A 98 16.18 11.78 -7.60
CA SER A 98 16.58 12.57 -6.42
C SER A 98 15.52 13.63 -6.11
N ASN A 99 15.17 14.45 -7.10
CA ASN A 99 14.26 15.59 -6.98
C ASN A 99 13.12 15.55 -8.01
N GLY A 100 12.07 16.35 -7.79
CA GLY A 100 11.00 16.55 -8.78
C GLY A 100 10.02 15.38 -8.98
N LYS A 101 10.18 14.26 -8.27
CA LYS A 101 9.31 13.06 -8.35
C LYS A 101 7.82 13.42 -8.29
N THR A 102 7.43 14.13 -7.23
CA THR A 102 6.03 14.50 -6.99
C THR A 102 5.50 15.45 -8.07
N THR A 103 6.25 16.49 -8.45
CA THR A 103 5.84 17.40 -9.53
C THR A 103 5.66 16.66 -10.85
N THR A 104 6.61 15.79 -11.22
CA THR A 104 6.51 14.98 -12.45
C THR A 104 5.32 14.03 -12.39
N LYS A 105 5.09 13.37 -11.25
CA LYS A 105 3.93 12.49 -11.04
C LYS A 105 2.61 13.24 -11.19
N GLU A 106 2.44 14.41 -10.56
CA GLU A 106 1.21 15.21 -10.65
C GLU A 106 0.96 15.71 -12.09
N LEU A 107 2.00 16.16 -12.80
CA LEU A 107 1.86 16.60 -14.20
C LEU A 107 1.46 15.45 -15.13
N ILE A 108 2.11 14.28 -14.99
CA ILE A 108 1.76 13.09 -15.77
C ILE A 108 0.34 12.63 -15.42
N HIS A 109 -0.03 12.62 -14.14
CA HIS A 109 -1.36 12.25 -13.68
C HIS A 109 -2.44 13.17 -14.25
N ALA A 110 -2.21 14.48 -14.24
CA ALA A 110 -3.15 15.47 -14.81
C ALA A 110 -3.39 15.24 -16.31
N VAL A 111 -2.32 14.98 -17.07
CA VAL A 111 -2.42 14.71 -18.51
C VAL A 111 -3.12 13.38 -18.79
N LEU A 112 -2.70 12.28 -18.14
CA LEU A 112 -3.29 10.96 -18.38
C LEU A 112 -4.74 10.88 -17.92
N SER A 113 -5.09 11.55 -16.82
CA SER A 113 -6.47 11.60 -16.30
C SER A 113 -7.44 12.37 -17.18
N SER A 114 -6.96 13.13 -18.18
CA SER A 114 -7.83 13.77 -19.17
C SER A 114 -8.54 12.76 -20.10
N THR A 115 -7.99 11.55 -20.21
CA THR A 115 -8.46 10.51 -21.13
C THR A 115 -8.69 9.17 -20.44
N PHE A 116 -7.81 8.78 -19.51
CA PHE A 116 -7.82 7.46 -18.87
C PHE A 116 -8.15 7.55 -17.39
N LYS A 117 -8.86 6.56 -16.87
CA LYS A 117 -9.05 6.37 -15.42
C LYS A 117 -7.71 6.01 -14.77
N THR A 118 -7.04 7.01 -14.24
CA THR A 118 -5.66 6.90 -13.77
C THR A 118 -5.58 7.00 -12.25
N TYR A 119 -4.99 5.97 -11.63
CA TYR A 119 -4.67 5.97 -10.19
C TYR A 119 -3.23 6.43 -9.98
N THR A 120 -2.97 7.15 -8.89
CA THR A 120 -1.62 7.65 -8.59
C THR A 120 -1.32 7.61 -7.09
N THR A 121 -0.03 7.60 -6.73
CA THR A 121 0.41 7.78 -5.34
C THR A 121 -0.11 9.10 -4.77
N GLU A 122 -0.82 9.03 -3.64
CA GLU A 122 -1.31 10.22 -2.93
C GLU A 122 -0.24 10.77 -1.97
N GLY A 123 -0.05 12.10 -1.97
CA GLY A 123 0.90 12.76 -1.08
C GLY A 123 2.33 12.21 -1.23
N ASN A 124 2.94 11.83 -0.11
CA ASN A 124 4.32 11.32 -0.03
C ASN A 124 4.41 9.81 0.24
N LEU A 125 3.39 9.03 -0.15
CA LEU A 125 3.32 7.59 0.08
C LEU A 125 4.25 6.79 -0.87
N ASN A 126 5.54 7.10 -0.84
CA ASN A 126 6.55 6.60 -1.78
C ASN A 126 7.58 5.64 -1.14
N ASN A 127 7.28 5.10 0.04
CA ASN A 127 8.16 4.20 0.79
C ASN A 127 7.63 2.75 0.86
N HIS A 128 8.30 1.90 1.64
CA HIS A 128 7.98 0.48 1.83
C HIS A 128 6.57 0.19 2.39
N ILE A 129 5.87 1.19 2.93
CA ILE A 129 4.46 1.12 3.37
C ILE A 129 3.55 1.81 2.35
N GLY A 130 3.92 3.01 1.91
CA GLY A 130 3.10 3.84 1.03
C GLY A 130 2.88 3.25 -0.36
N VAL A 131 3.88 2.58 -0.93
CA VAL A 131 3.76 1.92 -2.24
C VAL A 131 2.71 0.79 -2.19
N PRO A 132 2.78 -0.17 -1.24
CA PRO A 132 1.71 -1.15 -1.04
C PRO A 132 0.31 -0.54 -0.87
N LEU A 133 0.18 0.50 -0.03
CA LEU A 133 -1.11 1.17 0.21
C LEU A 133 -1.65 1.83 -1.06
N THR A 134 -0.78 2.43 -1.87
CA THR A 134 -1.18 3.01 -3.17
C THR A 134 -1.72 1.92 -4.09
N ILE A 135 -1.00 0.79 -4.21
CA ILE A 135 -1.41 -0.33 -5.07
C ILE A 135 -2.77 -0.88 -4.64
N LEU A 136 -2.99 -1.05 -3.33
CA LEU A 136 -4.24 -1.60 -2.78
C LEU A 136 -5.44 -0.64 -2.86
N LYS A 137 -5.24 0.61 -3.30
CA LYS A 137 -6.34 1.53 -3.64
C LYS A 137 -6.79 1.43 -5.09
N ILE A 138 -6.00 0.78 -5.96
CA ILE A 138 -6.29 0.69 -7.39
C ILE A 138 -7.48 -0.24 -7.60
N LYS A 139 -8.51 0.22 -8.32
CA LYS A 139 -9.71 -0.57 -8.56
C LYS A 139 -9.65 -1.21 -9.95
N LYS A 140 -10.48 -2.22 -10.18
CA LYS A 140 -10.54 -2.98 -11.46
C LYS A 140 -10.90 -2.13 -12.69
N ASP A 141 -11.42 -0.93 -12.48
CA ASP A 141 -11.74 0.04 -13.54
C ASP A 141 -10.56 0.97 -13.89
N ALA A 142 -9.40 0.79 -13.24
CA ALA A 142 -8.19 1.51 -13.58
C ALA A 142 -7.74 1.16 -15.00
N GLU A 143 -7.39 2.19 -15.77
CA GLU A 143 -6.81 2.05 -17.11
C GLU A 143 -5.30 2.32 -17.10
N MET A 144 -4.82 3.10 -16.11
CA MET A 144 -3.40 3.35 -15.86
C MET A 144 -3.13 3.54 -14.37
N ALA A 145 -1.90 3.25 -13.94
CA ALA A 145 -1.44 3.51 -12.59
C ALA A 145 -0.05 4.17 -12.59
N ILE A 146 0.13 5.19 -11.74
CA ILE A 146 1.40 5.90 -11.55
C ILE A 146 1.86 5.70 -10.10
N ILE A 147 3.03 5.11 -9.92
CA ILE A 147 3.58 4.78 -8.60
C ILE A 147 4.84 5.61 -8.36
N GLU A 148 4.78 6.54 -7.41
CA GLU A 148 5.95 7.29 -6.95
C GLU A 148 6.79 6.42 -6.01
N MET A 149 8.09 6.34 -6.27
CA MET A 149 9.05 5.52 -5.53
C MET A 149 10.19 6.38 -4.98
N GLY A 150 10.32 6.40 -3.66
CA GLY A 150 11.42 7.02 -2.95
C GLY A 150 12.75 6.33 -3.22
N ALA A 151 13.83 7.09 -3.16
CA ALA A 151 15.19 6.63 -3.42
C ALA A 151 16.15 7.22 -2.38
N ASN A 152 15.81 7.09 -1.11
CA ASN A 152 16.59 7.66 0.00
C ASN A 152 17.79 6.78 0.35
N HIS A 153 17.61 5.46 0.24
CA HIS A 153 18.66 4.48 0.50
C HIS A 153 18.85 3.56 -0.71
N GLN A 154 20.05 3.00 -0.83
CA GLN A 154 20.34 2.03 -1.87
C GLN A 154 19.38 0.84 -1.78
N LYS A 155 18.94 0.35 -2.94
CA LYS A 155 18.03 -0.80 -3.11
C LYS A 155 16.56 -0.57 -2.74
N GLU A 156 16.16 0.61 -2.25
CA GLU A 156 14.75 0.92 -1.97
C GLU A 156 13.89 0.79 -3.24
N VAL A 157 14.26 1.49 -4.32
CA VAL A 157 13.54 1.41 -5.60
C VAL A 157 13.45 -0.04 -6.10
N ALA A 158 14.53 -0.80 -6.00
CA ALA A 158 14.54 -2.21 -6.39
C ALA A 158 13.52 -3.02 -5.57
N SER A 159 13.43 -2.80 -4.26
CA SER A 159 12.45 -3.46 -3.40
C SER A 159 11.01 -3.07 -3.77
N TYR A 160 10.76 -1.82 -4.15
CA TYR A 160 9.44 -1.35 -4.57
C TYR A 160 9.03 -1.93 -5.92
N CYS A 161 9.97 -2.10 -6.84
CA CYS A 161 9.72 -2.74 -8.14
C CYS A 161 9.30 -4.21 -8.01
N VAL A 162 9.79 -4.93 -6.99
CA VAL A 162 9.36 -6.33 -6.72
C VAL A 162 7.87 -6.40 -6.35
N ILE A 163 7.33 -5.33 -5.75
CA ILE A 163 5.92 -5.24 -5.34
C ILE A 163 5.06 -4.67 -6.48
N ALA A 164 5.48 -3.53 -7.03
CA ALA A 164 4.71 -2.77 -8.00
C ALA A 164 4.75 -3.33 -9.42
N LEU A 165 5.74 -4.19 -9.74
CA LEU A 165 5.94 -4.80 -11.07
C LEU A 165 5.70 -3.78 -12.21
N PRO A 166 6.42 -2.65 -12.23
CA PRO A 166 6.12 -1.59 -13.19
C PRO A 166 6.38 -2.07 -14.62
N THR A 167 5.51 -1.67 -15.53
CA THR A 167 5.66 -1.89 -16.97
C THR A 167 6.56 -0.84 -17.62
N HIS A 168 6.60 0.36 -17.01
CA HIS A 168 7.37 1.51 -17.47
C HIS A 168 8.06 2.15 -16.27
N GLY A 169 9.26 2.68 -16.48
CA GLY A 169 10.02 3.38 -15.45
C GLY A 169 10.49 4.74 -15.94
N LEU A 170 10.38 5.75 -15.09
CA LEU A 170 10.89 7.09 -15.32
C LEU A 170 11.77 7.53 -14.15
N ILE A 171 13.00 7.92 -14.45
CA ILE A 171 13.93 8.54 -13.51
C ILE A 171 13.96 10.03 -13.83
N SER A 172 13.39 10.87 -12.96
CA SER A 172 13.27 12.32 -13.19
C SER A 172 14.64 13.00 -13.27
N ASN A 173 15.54 12.66 -12.36
CA ASN A 173 16.94 13.08 -12.34
C ASN A 173 17.75 12.20 -11.39
N VAL A 174 19.07 12.24 -11.57
CA VAL A 174 20.06 11.72 -10.64
C VAL A 174 20.94 12.89 -10.22
N GLY A 175 20.86 13.28 -8.95
CA GLY A 175 21.58 14.43 -8.42
C GLY A 175 21.73 14.41 -6.90
N LYS A 176 22.45 15.39 -6.37
CA LYS A 176 22.52 15.70 -4.94
C LYS A 176 21.52 16.81 -4.61
#